data_AF-L8M3N6-F1
#
_entry.id   AF-L8M3N6-F1
#
_cell.length_a   1.000
_cell.length_b   1.000
_cell.length_c   1.000
_cell.angle_alpha   90.00
_cell.angle_beta   90.00
_cell.angle_gamma   90.00
#
_symmetry.space_group_name_H-M   'P 1'
#
loop_
_entity.id
_entity.type
_entity.pdbx_description
1 polymer ?
#
loop_
_entity_poly.entity_id
_entity_poly.type
_entity_poly.pdbx_seq_one_letter_code
_entity_poly.pdbx_strand_id
1 'polypeptide(L)' 'MQESVIYQDIKEQGVQQGLQQGLKRQASLVVRQLKHCIGKIESEDEIRITELSIEQLEALGEALFDFSSGRGRK' A
#
# COMPACT_ATOMS: atom_id res chain seq x y z
N MET A 1 -29.49 -21.63 -2.96
CA MET A 1 -28.35 -21.42 -2.03
C MET A 1 -27.63 -20.08 -2.24
N GLN A 2 -27.65 -19.46 -3.43
CA GLN A 2 -26.99 -18.17 -3.70
C GLN A 2 -27.71 -16.94 -3.13
N GLU A 3 -28.90 -17.10 -2.56
CA GLU A 3 -29.71 -16.03 -1.94
C GLU A 3 -29.73 -16.08 -0.41
N SER A 4 -28.83 -16.85 0.20
CA SER A 4 -28.69 -16.87 1.67
C SER A 4 -27.97 -15.61 2.14
N VAL A 5 -28.51 -14.93 3.15
CA VAL A 5 -27.87 -13.78 3.84
C VAL A 5 -26.44 -14.13 4.29
N ILE A 6 -26.22 -15.38 4.67
CA ILE A 6 -24.90 -15.90 5.07
C ILE A 6 -23.89 -15.86 3.91
N TYR A 7 -24.34 -16.11 2.68
CA TYR A 7 -23.47 -16.07 1.51
C TYR A 7 -23.06 -14.64 1.15
N GLN A 8 -23.97 -13.68 1.32
CA GLN A 8 -23.67 -12.25 1.13
C GLN A 8 -22.62 -11.78 2.14
N ASP A 9 -22.80 -12.14 3.41
CA ASP A 9 -21.85 -11.80 4.48
C ASP A 9 -20.44 -12.37 4.23
N ILE A 10 -20.33 -13.65 3.84
CA ILE A 10 -19.02 -14.26 3.49
C ILE A 10 -18.36 -13.55 2.32
N LYS A 11 -19.15 -13.17 1.30
CA LYS A 11 -18.63 -12.45 0.14
C LYS A 11 -18.10 -11.07 0.53
N GLU A 12 -18.85 -10.33 1.34
CA GLU A 12 -18.46 -9.01 1.84
C GLU A 12 -17.19 -9.09 2.71
N GLN A 13 -17.13 -10.05 3.64
CA GLN A 13 -15.94 -10.30 4.45
C GLN A 13 -14.72 -10.64 3.58
N GLY A 14 -14.89 -11.49 2.56
CA GLY A 14 -13.82 -11.83 1.62
C GLY A 14 -13.29 -10.62 0.85
N VAL A 15 -14.18 -9.73 0.41
CA VAL A 15 -13.79 -8.47 -0.25
C VAL A 15 -13.03 -7.56 0.73
N GLN A 16 -13.55 -7.37 1.95
CA GLN A 16 -12.88 -6.56 2.97
C GLN A 16 -11.50 -7.10 3.35
N GLN A 17 -11.37 -8.41 3.51
CA GLN A 17 -10.09 -9.06 3.76
C GLN A 17 -9.13 -8.88 2.60
N GLY A 18 -9.60 -9.04 1.36
CA GLY A 18 -8.80 -8.81 0.15
C GLY A 18 -8.28 -7.38 0.05
N LEU A 19 -9.14 -6.39 0.34
CA LEU A 19 -8.76 -4.98 0.35
C LEU A 19 -7.72 -4.68 1.43
N GLN A 20 -7.92 -5.17 2.66
CA GLN A 20 -6.94 -4.99 3.74
C GLN A 20 -5.59 -5.66 3.43
N GLN A 21 -5.60 -6.86 2.85
CA GLN A 21 -4.38 -7.54 2.42
C GLN A 21 -3.68 -6.79 1.29
N GLY A 22 -4.44 -6.26 0.33
CA GLY A 22 -3.94 -5.43 -0.76
C GLY A 22 -3.23 -4.18 -0.25
N LEU A 23 -3.89 -3.43 0.64
CA LEU A 23 -3.33 -2.22 1.25
C LEU A 23 -2.03 -2.49 2.00
N LYS A 24 -1.99 -3.55 2.84
CA LYS A 24 -0.77 -3.95 3.55
C LYS A 24 0.38 -4.31 2.61
N ARG A 25 0.09 -5.03 1.52
CA ARG A 25 1.10 -5.39 0.50
C ARG A 25 1.62 -4.15 -0.23
N GLN A 26 0.74 -3.20 -0.55
CA GLN A 26 1.12 -1.95 -1.21
C GLN A 26 2.01 -1.08 -0.31
N ALA A 27 1.65 -0.91 0.97
CA ALA A 27 2.49 -0.19 1.92
C ALA A 27 3.88 -0.82 2.05
N SER A 28 3.95 -2.15 2.17
CA SER A 28 5.22 -2.88 2.23
C SER A 28 6.08 -2.67 0.97
N LEU A 29 5.45 -2.62 -0.21
CA LEU A 29 6.14 -2.33 -1.46
C LEU A 29 6.71 -0.90 -1.47
N VAL A 30 5.93 0.09 -1.04
CA VAL A 30 6.37 1.49 -0.96
C VAL A 30 7.53 1.65 0.02
N VAL A 31 7.46 1.04 1.20
CA VAL A 31 8.57 1.02 2.18
C VAL A 31 9.85 0.44 1.56
N ARG A 32 9.75 -0.68 0.84
CA ARG A 32 10.92 -1.28 0.15
C ARG A 32 11.48 -0.36 -0.93
N GLN A 33 10.64 0.32 -1.69
CA GLN A 33 11.06 1.29 -2.71
C GLN A 33 11.77 2.49 -2.10
N LEU A 34 11.23 3.05 -1.01
CA LEU A 34 11.90 4.10 -0.25
C LEU A 34 13.26 3.64 0.25
N LYS A 35 13.35 2.43 0.84
CA LYS A 35 14.62 1.90 1.33
C LYS A 35 15.67 1.78 0.24
N HIS A 36 15.24 1.45 -0.98
CA HIS A 36 16.12 1.39 -2.13
C HIS A 36 16.52 2.78 -2.65
N CYS A 37 15.63 3.77 -2.57
CA CYS A 37 15.90 5.13 -3.08
C CYS A 37 16.74 5.98 -2.13
N ILE A 38 16.43 5.97 -0.83
CA ILE A 38 17.04 6.85 0.19
C ILE A 38 17.88 6.11 1.22
N GLY A 39 17.88 4.78 1.22
CA GLY A 39 18.66 3.96 2.15
C GLY A 39 17.89 3.57 3.41
N LYS A 40 18.46 3.81 4.60
CA LYS A 40 17.81 3.42 5.85
C LYS A 40 16.65 4.35 6.17
N ILE A 41 15.57 3.77 6.69
CA ILE A 41 14.36 4.46 7.17
C ILE A 41 14.13 4.00 8.60
N GLU A 42 13.75 4.93 9.46
CA GLU A 42 13.44 4.64 10.86
C GLU A 42 12.15 3.83 10.98
N SER A 43 12.07 2.93 11.96
CA SER A 43 10.91 2.07 12.17
C SER A 43 9.60 2.84 12.36
N GLU A 44 9.68 4.04 12.94
CA GLU A 44 8.51 4.92 13.11
C GLU A 44 7.94 5.42 11.79
N ASP A 45 8.79 5.71 10.80
CA ASP A 45 8.35 6.12 9.47
C ASP A 45 7.77 4.92 8.72
N GLU A 46 8.31 3.71 8.90
CA GLU A 46 7.71 2.49 8.34
C GLU A 46 6.28 2.27 8.85
N ILE A 47 6.07 2.43 10.16
CA ILE A 47 4.74 2.30 10.77
C ILE A 47 3.81 3.35 10.17
N ARG A 48 4.24 4.62 10.11
CA ARG A 48 3.43 5.69 9.52
C ARG A 48 3.05 5.40 8.07
N ILE A 49 3.96 4.83 7.27
CA ILE A 49 3.66 4.44 5.88
C ILE A 49 2.62 3.31 5.82
N THR A 50 2.67 2.36 6.75
CA THR A 50 1.67 1.27 6.79
C THR A 50 0.26 1.72 7.20
N GLU A 51 0.13 2.90 7.79
CA GLU A 51 -1.14 3.51 8.18
C GLU A 51 -1.69 4.47 7.12
N LEU A 52 -0.95 4.72 6.04
CA LEU A 52 -1.40 5.57 4.94
C LEU A 52 -2.58 4.95 4.19
N SER A 53 -3.45 5.83 3.68
CA SER A 53 -4.49 5.45 2.74
C SER A 53 -3.91 4.98 1.41
N ILE A 54 -4.71 4.25 0.63
CA ILE A 54 -4.31 3.76 -0.69
C ILE A 54 -3.88 4.91 -1.61
N GLU A 55 -4.62 6.01 -1.63
CA GLU A 55 -4.31 7.18 -2.47
C GLU A 55 -2.96 7.81 -2.09
N GLN A 56 -2.65 7.89 -0.78
CA GLN A 56 -1.36 8.39 -0.30
C GLN A 56 -0.22 7.44 -0.66
N LEU A 57 -0.44 6.12 -0.58
CA LEU A 57 0.54 5.13 -0.99
C LEU A 57 0.83 5.16 -2.50
N GLU A 58 -0.21 5.35 -3.32
CA GLU A 58 -0.08 5.50 -4.77
C GLU A 58 0.70 6.76 -5.13
N ALA A 59 0.32 7.91 -4.57
CA ALA A 59 1.03 9.17 -4.79
C ALA A 59 2.50 9.10 -4.35
N LEU A 60 2.77 8.45 -3.20
CA LEU A 60 4.13 8.23 -2.73
C LEU A 60 4.92 7.31 -3.67
N GLY A 61 4.29 6.24 -4.19
CA GLY A 61 4.88 5.36 -5.18
C GLY A 61 5.24 6.06 -6.49
N GLU A 62 4.35 6.91 -7.00
CA GLU A 62 4.59 7.72 -8.21
C GLU A 62 5.73 8.71 -8.00
N ALA A 63 5.73 9.43 -6.88
CA ALA A 63 6.81 10.35 -6.52
C ALA A 63 8.19 9.66 -6.43
N LEU A 64 8.22 8.43 -5.87
CA LEU A 64 9.44 7.63 -5.81
C LEU A 64 9.91 7.15 -7.18
N PHE A 65 8.97 6.76 -8.04
CA PHE A 65 9.27 6.37 -9.41
C PHE A 65 9.86 7.54 -10.20
N ASP A 66 9.30 8.75 -10.09
CA ASP A 66 9.85 9.94 -10.75
C ASP A 66 11.23 10.33 -10.22
N PHE A 67 11.46 10.18 -8.91
CA PHE A 67 12.76 10.39 -8.28
C PHE A 67 13.82 9.43 -8.85
N SER A 68 13.48 8.14 -8.93
CA SER A 68 14.40 7.11 -9.44
C SER A 68 14.65 7.19 -10.96
N SER A 69 13.65 7.62 -11.74
CA SER A 69 13.72 7.72 -13.20
C SER A 69 14.47 8.96 -13.69
N GLY A 70 15.01 9.78 -12.79
CA GLY A 70 15.85 10.93 -13.14
C GLY A 70 15.09 12.19 -13.58
N ARG A 71 13.75 12.22 -13.51
CA ARG A 71 12.99 13.47 -13.65
C ARG A 71 13.20 14.42 -12.47
N GLY A 72 13.67 13.90 -11.34
CA GLY A 72 14.05 14.68 -10.14
C GLY A 72 15.55 15.01 -10.02
N ARG A 73 16.42 14.60 -10.96
CA ARG A 73 17.84 14.99 -10.97
C ARG A 73 18.04 16.20 -11.89
N LYS A 74 17.66 17.38 -11.42
CA LYS A 74 18.17 18.66 -11.93
C LYS A 74 18.91 19.39 -10.82
#